data_AF-A0A4U6RDI7-F1
#
_entry.id   AF-A0A4U6RDI7-F1
#
_cell.length_a   1.000
_cell.length_b   1.000
_cell.length_c   1.000
_cell.angle_alpha   90.00
_cell.angle_beta   90.00
_cell.angle_gamma   90.00
#
_symmetry.space_group_name_H-M   'P 1'
#
loop_
_entity.id
_entity.type
_entity.pdbx_description
1 polymer ?
#
loop_
_entity_poly.entity_id
_entity_poly.type
_entity_poly.pdbx_seq_one_letter_code
_entity_poly.pdbx_strand_id
1 'polypeptide(L)'
;MIGSLMMCVSVVVLLFGMLAGIAMGIEHDFTLGPAHAHLNLVGGVLLFLFGLYYRLVPEAGRMLLAKIQGWLHIVGGILFPAGVAAVLHKGASFEAAPIVGSLLVVIAMVLFTVVVFRTSKA
;
A
#
# COMPACT_ATOMS: atom_id res chain seq x y z
N MET A 1 -13.42 -1.98 12.36
CA MET A 1 -12.54 -3.12 12.00
C MET A 1 -11.42 -2.61 11.10
N ILE A 2 -10.21 -3.18 11.18
CA ILE A 2 -9.05 -2.71 10.39
C ILE A 2 -9.35 -2.70 8.88
N GLY A 3 -10.13 -3.68 8.39
CA GLY A 3 -10.48 -3.75 6.97
C GLY A 3 -11.23 -2.53 6.44
N SER A 4 -12.18 -1.96 7.19
CA SER A 4 -12.89 -0.74 6.77
C SER A 4 -11.95 0.46 6.67
N LEU A 5 -11.01 0.59 7.62
CA LEU A 5 -10.00 1.65 7.58
C LEU A 5 -9.10 1.50 6.34
N MET A 6 -8.63 0.29 6.05
CA MET A 6 -7.81 0.00 4.88
C MET A 6 -8.53 0.38 3.58
N MET A 7 -9.82 0.07 3.45
CA MET A 7 -10.61 0.47 2.28
C MET A 7 -10.75 1.99 2.17
N CYS A 8 -11.02 2.70 3.27
CA CYS A 8 -11.12 4.17 3.25
C CYS A 8 -9.78 4.84 2.90
N VAL A 9 -8.68 4.36 3.46
CA VAL A 9 -7.34 4.88 3.11
C VAL A 9 -7.02 4.58 1.65
N SER A 10 -7.32 3.37 1.18
CA SER A 10 -7.08 2.96 -0.20
C SER A 10 -7.76 3.87 -1.22
N VAL A 11 -9.05 4.18 -1.06
CA VAL A 11 -9.76 5.03 -2.05
C VAL A 11 -9.18 6.44 -2.11
N VAL A 12 -8.69 6.96 -0.98
CA VAL A 12 -7.98 8.26 -0.95
C VAL A 12 -6.65 8.15 -1.68
N VAL A 13 -5.85 7.10 -1.40
CA VAL A 13 -4.55 6.87 -2.07
C VAL A 13 -4.71 6.68 -3.58
N LEU A 14 -5.72 5.92 -4.01
CA LEU A 14 -6.05 5.71 -5.43
C LEU A 14 -6.42 7.02 -6.11
N LEU A 15 -7.21 7.87 -5.46
CA LEU A 15 -7.56 9.18 -6.00
C LEU A 15 -6.29 10.03 -6.19
N PHE A 16 -5.42 10.11 -5.18
CA PHE A 16 -4.16 10.85 -5.30
C PHE A 16 -3.25 10.30 -6.40
N GLY A 17 -3.14 8.98 -6.51
CA GLY A 17 -2.38 8.37 -7.58
C GLY A 17 -2.96 8.74 -8.95
N MET A 18 -4.26 8.53 -9.20
CA MET A 18 -4.90 8.94 -10.47
C MET A 18 -4.64 10.41 -10.82
N LEU A 19 -4.77 11.33 -9.86
CA LEU A 19 -4.47 12.75 -10.06
C LEU A 19 -3.00 12.99 -10.45
N ALA A 20 -2.06 12.31 -9.80
CA ALA A 20 -0.63 12.37 -10.18
C ALA A 20 -0.38 11.84 -11.60
N GLY A 21 -1.11 10.79 -12.02
CA GLY A 21 -1.04 10.25 -13.37
C GLY A 21 -1.52 11.25 -14.43
N ILE A 22 -2.61 11.95 -14.14
CA ILE A 22 -3.13 13.02 -15.00
C ILE A 22 -2.12 14.17 -15.09
N ALA A 23 -1.54 14.61 -13.96
CA ALA A 23 -0.55 15.68 -13.94
C ALA A 23 0.66 15.35 -14.83
N MET A 24 1.24 14.15 -14.68
CA MET A 24 2.33 13.69 -15.55
C MET A 24 1.94 13.66 -17.04
N GLY A 25 0.71 13.24 -17.34
CA GLY A 25 0.19 13.23 -18.70
C GLY A 25 0.04 14.64 -19.30
N ILE A 26 -0.40 15.62 -18.52
CA ILE A 26 -0.50 17.03 -18.94
C ILE A 26 0.89 17.62 -19.19
N GLU A 27 1.85 17.34 -18.30
CA GLU A 27 3.21 17.88 -18.37
C GLU A 27 4.10 17.15 -19.39
N HIS A 28 3.66 16.00 -19.90
CA HIS A 28 4.47 15.07 -20.70
C HIS A 28 5.78 14.64 -20.00
N ASP A 29 5.82 14.71 -18.67
CA ASP A 29 6.93 14.27 -17.85
C ASP A 29 6.51 13.04 -17.03
N PHE A 30 7.09 11.89 -17.37
CA PHE A 30 6.81 10.60 -16.72
C PHE A 30 7.90 10.19 -15.73
N THR A 31 8.75 11.11 -15.29
CA THR A 31 9.81 10.85 -14.31
C THR A 31 9.25 10.18 -13.05
N LEU A 32 8.08 10.61 -12.56
CA LEU A 32 7.41 10.03 -11.39
C LEU A 32 6.55 8.80 -11.70
N GLY A 33 6.60 8.27 -12.91
CA GLY A 33 5.84 7.10 -13.36
C GLY A 33 5.95 5.89 -12.41
N PRO A 34 7.16 5.50 -11.97
CA PRO A 34 7.32 4.43 -11.00
C PRO A 34 6.63 4.73 -9.66
N ALA A 35 6.75 5.95 -9.13
CA ALA A 35 6.15 6.31 -7.85
C ALA A 35 4.61 6.28 -7.91
N HIS A 36 4.03 6.87 -8.98
CA HIS A 36 2.59 6.84 -9.24
C HIS A 36 2.06 5.39 -9.34
N ALA A 37 2.72 4.55 -10.13
CA ALA A 37 2.30 3.17 -10.35
C ALA A 37 2.29 2.35 -9.05
N HIS A 38 3.35 2.47 -8.24
CA HIS A 38 3.42 1.80 -6.94
C HIS A 38 2.42 2.35 -5.94
N LEU A 39 2.14 3.67 -5.94
CA LEU A 39 1.12 4.27 -5.09
C LEU A 39 -0.27 3.68 -5.39
N ASN A 40 -0.64 3.62 -6.67
CA ASN A 40 -1.93 3.07 -7.08
C ASN A 40 -2.03 1.57 -6.84
N LEU A 41 -1.02 0.78 -7.19
CA LEU A 41 -1.08 -0.67 -7.07
C LEU A 41 -0.89 -1.15 -5.63
N VAL A 42 0.20 -0.76 -4.97
CA VAL A 42 0.59 -1.25 -3.64
C VAL A 42 -0.15 -0.49 -2.53
N GLY A 43 -0.13 0.84 -2.58
CA GLY A 43 -0.81 1.69 -1.59
C GLY A 43 -2.33 1.75 -1.76
N GLY A 44 -2.81 1.56 -3.00
CA GLY A 44 -4.22 1.63 -3.37
C GLY A 44 -4.88 0.26 -3.49
N VAL A 45 -4.73 -0.41 -4.63
CA VAL A 45 -5.44 -1.64 -5.01
C VAL A 45 -5.21 -2.75 -4.00
N LEU A 46 -3.97 -3.07 -3.68
CA LEU A 46 -3.63 -4.16 -2.77
C LEU A 46 -4.19 -3.90 -1.36
N LEU A 47 -4.08 -2.66 -0.88
CA LEU A 47 -4.65 -2.23 0.41
C LEU A 47 -6.18 -2.41 0.44
N PHE A 48 -6.87 -2.07 -0.65
CA PHE A 48 -8.31 -2.31 -0.79
C PHE A 48 -8.65 -3.79 -0.69
N LEU A 49 -7.94 -4.63 -1.44
CA LEU A 49 -8.17 -6.07 -1.50
C LEU A 49 -7.97 -6.74 -0.14
N PHE A 50 -6.95 -6.33 0.62
CA PHE A 50 -6.77 -6.81 2.00
C PHE A 50 -7.94 -6.39 2.89
N GLY A 51 -8.36 -5.12 2.81
CA GLY A 51 -9.51 -4.63 3.56
C GLY A 51 -10.80 -5.36 3.22
N LEU A 52 -11.01 -5.65 1.94
CA LEU A 52 -12.13 -6.43 1.42
C LEU A 52 -12.08 -7.88 1.93
N TYR A 53 -10.91 -8.53 1.89
CA TYR A 53 -10.73 -9.88 2.40
C TYR A 53 -11.11 -9.97 3.89
N TYR A 54 -10.66 -9.01 4.72
CA TYR A 54 -11.01 -8.98 6.14
C TYR A 54 -12.49 -8.68 6.42
N ARG A 55 -13.24 -8.14 5.46
CA ARG A 55 -14.70 -8.00 5.55
C ARG A 55 -15.43 -9.26 5.10
N LEU A 56 -14.93 -9.92 4.04
CA LEU A 56 -15.53 -11.14 3.49
C LEU A 56 -15.22 -12.38 4.35
N VAL A 57 -14.11 -12.37 5.09
CA VAL A 57 -13.69 -13.42 6.02
C VAL A 57 -13.58 -12.84 7.43
N PRO A 58 -14.71 -12.74 8.19
CA PRO A 58 -14.74 -12.08 9.49
C PRO A 58 -13.79 -12.70 10.53
N GLU A 59 -13.48 -14.00 10.40
CA GLU A 59 -12.49 -14.69 11.24
C GLU A 59 -11.09 -14.11 11.05
N ALA A 60 -10.66 -13.90 9.81
CA ALA A 60 -9.40 -13.26 9.47
C ALA A 60 -9.36 -11.82 10.02
N GLY A 61 -10.43 -11.05 9.81
CA GLY A 61 -10.51 -9.65 10.25
C GLY A 61 -10.49 -9.44 11.77
N ARG A 62 -10.73 -10.48 12.57
CA ARG A 62 -10.67 -10.44 14.04
C ARG A 62 -9.27 -10.78 14.59
N MET A 63 -8.37 -11.32 13.78
CA MET A 63 -7.02 -11.70 14.22
C MET A 63 -6.18 -10.47 14.58
N LEU A 64 -5.34 -10.60 15.61
CA LEU A 64 -4.32 -9.59 15.91
C LEU A 64 -3.35 -9.39 14.73
N LEU A 65 -3.01 -10.49 14.04
CA LEU A 65 -2.19 -10.48 12.83
C LEU A 65 -2.76 -9.57 11.73
N ALA A 66 -4.08 -9.55 11.55
CA ALA A 66 -4.73 -8.67 10.56
C ALA A 66 -4.58 -7.19 10.92
N LYS A 67 -4.60 -6.84 12.21
CA LYS A 67 -4.36 -5.45 12.65
C LYS A 67 -2.92 -5.02 12.41
N ILE A 68 -1.95 -5.86 12.77
CA ILE A 68 -0.51 -5.60 12.57
C ILE A 68 -0.22 -5.48 11.07
N GLN A 69 -0.68 -6.46 10.29
CA GLN A 69 -0.55 -6.46 8.83
C GLN A 69 -1.14 -5.19 8.21
N GLY A 70 -2.36 -4.82 8.60
CA GLY A 70 -3.04 -3.65 8.04
C GLY A 70 -2.29 -2.35 8.29
N TRP A 71 -1.80 -2.12 9.52
CA TRP A 71 -1.01 -0.93 9.84
C TRP A 71 0.33 -0.90 9.12
N LEU A 72 1.04 -2.04 9.07
CA LEU A 72 2.30 -2.14 8.32
C LEU A 72 2.09 -1.83 6.84
N HIS A 73 1.01 -2.33 6.23
CA HIS A 73 0.72 -2.07 4.82
C HIS A 73 0.28 -0.63 4.56
N ILE A 74 -0.48 0.00 5.45
CA ILE A 74 -0.85 1.41 5.33
C ILE A 74 0.41 2.27 5.35
N VAL A 75 1.30 2.07 6.33
CA VAL A 75 2.53 2.87 6.45
C VAL A 75 3.48 2.56 5.31
N GLY A 76 3.77 1.29 5.05
CA GLY A 76 4.70 0.87 3.99
C GLY A 76 4.21 1.23 2.59
N GLY A 77 2.92 1.02 2.31
CA GLY A 77 2.31 1.27 1.01
C GLY A 77 2.24 2.75 0.62
N ILE A 78 2.36 3.66 1.59
CA ILE A 78 2.50 5.11 1.35
C ILE A 78 3.99 5.50 1.34
N LEU A 79 4.74 5.07 2.34
CA LEU A 79 6.16 5.45 2.52
C LEU A 79 7.02 4.99 1.35
N PHE A 80 6.78 3.80 0.81
CA PHE A 80 7.54 3.27 -0.33
C PHE A 80 7.42 4.15 -1.58
N PRO A 81 6.23 4.34 -2.17
CA PRO A 81 6.09 5.18 -3.37
C PRO A 81 6.40 6.65 -3.12
N ALA A 82 6.08 7.20 -1.94
CA ALA A 82 6.47 8.57 -1.59
C ALA A 82 8.00 8.72 -1.51
N GLY A 83 8.69 7.72 -0.97
CA GLY A 83 10.14 7.64 -0.94
C GLY A 83 10.75 7.54 -2.33
N VAL A 84 10.16 6.74 -3.23
CA VAL A 84 10.58 6.68 -4.65
C VAL A 84 10.43 8.05 -5.31
N ALA A 85 9.30 8.74 -5.11
CA ALA A 85 9.11 10.10 -5.63
C ALA A 85 10.17 11.07 -5.08
N ALA A 86 10.48 11.00 -3.78
CA ALA A 86 11.49 11.84 -3.16
C ALA A 86 12.90 11.59 -3.74
N VAL A 87 13.30 10.33 -3.96
CA VAL A 87 14.59 10.01 -4.57
C VAL A 87 14.67 10.53 -6.00
N LEU A 88 13.61 10.35 -6.79
CA LEU A 88 13.58 10.80 -8.18
C LEU A 88 13.62 12.33 -8.30
N HIS A 89 13.05 13.06 -7.33
CA HIS A 89 12.98 14.52 -7.38
C HIS A 89 14.12 15.24 -6.63
N LYS A 90 14.67 14.62 -5.58
CA LYS A 90 15.64 15.26 -4.66
C LYS A 90 16.96 14.51 -4.51
N GLY A 91 17.10 13.32 -5.12
CA GLY A 91 18.33 12.55 -5.16
C GLY A 91 18.48 11.48 -4.06
N ALA A 92 19.65 10.82 -4.06
CA ALA A 92 19.93 9.60 -3.30
C ALA A 92 19.87 9.74 -1.77
N SER A 93 19.93 10.96 -1.23
CA SER A 93 19.82 11.19 0.23
C SER A 93 18.49 10.72 0.83
N PHE A 94 17.47 10.47 0.00
CA PHE A 94 16.15 9.99 0.41
C PHE A 94 15.98 8.47 0.30
N GLU A 95 17.00 7.70 -0.11
CA GLU A 95 16.91 6.25 -0.36
C GLU A 95 16.45 5.42 0.85
N ALA A 96 16.69 5.91 2.07
CA ALA A 96 16.22 5.25 3.28
C ALA A 96 14.68 5.08 3.29
N ALA A 97 13.93 6.05 2.79
CA ALA A 97 12.46 6.02 2.80
C ALA A 97 11.87 4.88 1.94
N PRO A 98 12.20 4.73 0.64
CA PRO A 98 11.69 3.61 -0.16
C PRO A 98 12.21 2.25 0.33
N ILE A 99 13.43 2.17 0.87
CA ILE A 99 13.96 0.92 1.45
C ILE A 99 13.11 0.50 2.66
N VAL A 100 12.94 1.37 3.65
CA VAL A 100 12.14 1.06 4.84
C VAL A 100 10.69 0.78 4.45
N GLY A 101 10.09 1.59 3.57
CA GLY A 101 8.73 1.37 3.08
C GLY A 101 8.54 0.01 2.42
N SER A 102 9.47 -0.41 1.55
CA SER A 102 9.39 -1.70 0.86
C SER A 102 9.52 -2.88 1.82
N LEU A 103 10.39 -2.79 2.84
CA LEU A 103 10.52 -3.81 3.88
C LEU A 103 9.23 -3.97 4.69
N LEU A 104 8.57 -2.85 5.06
CA LEU A 104 7.28 -2.90 5.74
C LEU A 104 6.21 -3.58 4.89
N VAL A 105 6.16 -3.28 3.58
CA VAL A 105 5.23 -3.92 2.63
C VAL A 105 5.49 -5.43 2.55
N VAL A 106 6.75 -5.86 2.47
CA VAL A 106 7.11 -7.29 2.43
C VAL A 106 6.65 -7.99 3.71
N ILE A 107 6.94 -7.41 4.88
CA ILE A 107 6.50 -7.98 6.16
C ILE A 107 4.97 -8.06 6.20
N ALA A 108 4.27 -7.00 5.79
CA ALA A 108 2.81 -7.01 5.70
C ALA A 108 2.29 -8.13 4.78
N MET A 109 2.91 -8.34 3.62
CA MET A 109 2.51 -9.40 2.69
C MET A 109 2.76 -10.80 3.25
N VAL A 110 3.86 -11.00 3.99
CA VAL A 110 4.13 -12.26 4.71
C VAL A 110 3.05 -12.52 5.76
N LEU A 111 2.68 -11.51 6.55
CA LEU A 111 1.60 -11.64 7.53
C LEU A 111 0.24 -11.93 6.87
N PHE A 112 -0.07 -11.25 5.77
CA PHE A 112 -1.29 -11.50 5.01
C PHE A 112 -1.34 -12.93 4.46
N THR A 113 -0.22 -13.41 3.94
CA THR A 113 -0.06 -14.80 3.48
C THR A 113 -0.41 -15.77 4.62
N VAL A 114 0.19 -15.59 5.80
CA VAL A 114 -0.11 -16.42 6.98
C VAL A 114 -1.59 -16.37 7.35
N VAL A 115 -2.21 -15.17 7.34
CA VAL A 115 -3.63 -15.02 7.65
C VAL A 115 -4.49 -15.81 6.65
N VAL A 116 -4.30 -15.59 5.35
CA VAL A 116 -5.09 -16.26 4.30
C VAL A 116 -4.97 -17.78 4.39
N PHE A 117 -3.77 -18.32 4.55
CA PHE A 117 -3.58 -19.76 4.67
C PHE A 117 -4.24 -20.33 5.92
N ARG A 118 -4.21 -19.62 7.06
CA ARG A 118 -4.88 -20.05 8.30
C ARG A 118 -6.39 -20.00 8.24
N THR A 119 -6.97 -19.13 7.41
CA THR A 119 -8.43 -18.95 7.29
C THR A 119 -9.02 -19.56 6.02
N SER A 120 -8.20 -20.15 5.14
CA SER A 120 -8.64 -20.82 3.91
C SER A 120 -9.32 -22.18 4.10
N LYS A 121 -9.14 -22.81 5.27
CA LYS A 121 -9.71 -24.13 5.61
C LYS A 121 -10.93 -24.05 6.54
N ALA A 122 -11.42 -22.84 6.81
CA ALA A 122 -12.61 -22.60 7.61
C ALA A 122 -13.85 -22.60 6.71
#